data_AF-A0A4Q3WAQ2-F1
#
_entry.id   AF-A0A4Q3WAQ2-F1
#
_cell.length_a   1.000
_cell.length_b   1.000
_cell.length_c   1.000
_cell.angle_alpha   90.00
_cell.angle_beta   90.00
_cell.angle_gamma   90.00
#
_symmetry.space_group_name_H-M   'P 1'
#
loop_
_entity.id
_entity.type
_entity.pdbx_description
1 polymer ?
#
loop_
_entity_poly.entity_id
_entity_poly.type
_entity_poly.pdbx_seq_one_letter_code
_entity_poly.pdbx_strand_id
1 'polypeptide(L)'
;KEGFGIVFIEALYYGLPVIGGNADGTVDALRNGTWGTLVTPGNVSGIVGAIKEVFNGNGPGLIPREEVIANFGFDQYQKKLQQFLN
;
A
#
# COMPACT_ATOMS: atom_id res chain seq x y z
N LYS A 1 3.23 -8.05 -13.55
CA LYS A 1 3.47 -8.62 -12.21
C LYS A 1 4.40 -7.66 -11.49
N GLU A 2 3.89 -7.02 -10.46
CA GLU A 2 4.69 -6.25 -9.53
C GLU A 2 5.31 -7.20 -8.49
N GLY A 3 6.51 -6.86 -8.02
CA GLY A 3 7.19 -7.64 -6.98
C GLY A 3 6.53 -7.40 -5.62
N PHE A 4 6.84 -6.25 -5.03
CA PHE A 4 6.38 -5.88 -3.67
C PHE A 4 5.62 -4.55 -3.62
N GLY A 5 5.78 -3.67 -4.62
CA GLY A 5 5.09 -2.38 -4.62
C GLY A 5 5.73 -1.31 -3.71
N ILE A 6 7.06 -1.15 -3.77
CA ILE A 6 7.81 -0.13 -2.98
C ILE A 6 7.27 1.28 -3.23
N VAL A 7 6.87 1.59 -4.46
CA VAL A 7 6.29 2.89 -4.83
C VAL A 7 5.02 3.23 -4.05
N PHE A 8 4.23 2.22 -3.64
CA PHE A 8 3.05 2.44 -2.81
C PHE A 8 3.45 2.83 -1.39
N ILE A 9 4.47 2.17 -0.83
CA ILE A 9 5.00 2.49 0.50
C ILE A 9 5.58 3.92 0.52
N GLU A 10 6.28 4.32 -0.54
CA GLU A 10 6.78 5.70 -0.70
C GLU A 10 5.63 6.71 -0.76
N ALA A 11 4.58 6.45 -1.53
CA ALA A 11 3.39 7.30 -1.58
C ALA A 11 2.72 7.45 -0.21
N LEU A 12 2.56 6.34 0.52
CA LEU A 12 2.03 6.34 1.90
C LEU A 12 2.92 7.16 2.86
N TYR A 13 4.25 7.05 2.73
CA TYR A 13 5.20 7.84 3.53
C TYR A 13 5.06 9.35 3.32
N TYR A 14 4.67 9.77 2.12
CA TYR A 14 4.37 11.17 1.80
C TYR A 14 2.92 11.57 2.10
N GLY A 15 2.11 10.68 2.70
CA GLY A 15 0.73 10.96 3.06
C GLY A 15 -0.19 11.08 1.84
N LEU A 16 0.10 10.33 0.78
CA LEU A 16 -0.75 10.29 -0.42
C LEU A 16 -1.69 9.09 -0.36
N PRO A 17 -2.97 9.24 -0.76
CA PRO A 17 -3.86 8.10 -0.94
C PRO A 17 -3.36 7.22 -2.08
N VAL A 18 -3.48 5.91 -1.91
CA VAL A 18 -2.96 4.93 -2.88
C VAL A 18 -4.07 4.04 -3.43
N ILE A 19 -4.06 3.84 -4.74
CA ILE A 19 -4.88 2.84 -5.44
C ILE A 19 -3.93 1.82 -6.06
N GLY A 20 -4.06 0.56 -5.67
CA GLY A 20 -3.19 -0.53 -6.12
C GLY A 20 -3.96 -1.71 -6.71
N GLY A 21 -3.27 -2.53 -7.51
CA GLY A 21 -3.82 -3.78 -8.03
C GLY A 21 -3.99 -4.85 -6.94
N ASN A 22 -5.00 -5.71 -7.05
CA ASN A 22 -5.23 -6.81 -6.10
C ASN A 22 -4.61 -8.17 -6.50
N ALA A 23 -3.69 -8.20 -7.48
CA ALA A 23 -3.25 -9.43 -8.14
C ALA A 23 -1.82 -9.88 -7.78
N ASP A 24 -1.07 -9.11 -6.99
CA ASP A 24 0.34 -9.37 -6.67
C ASP A 24 0.76 -8.73 -5.33
N GLY A 25 2.07 -8.54 -5.09
CA GLY A 25 2.63 -8.04 -3.83
C GLY A 25 2.17 -6.63 -3.43
N THR A 26 1.45 -5.94 -4.31
CA THR A 26 0.69 -4.73 -3.98
C THR A 26 -0.27 -4.92 -2.80
N VAL A 27 -0.88 -6.10 -2.68
CA VAL A 27 -1.81 -6.42 -1.58
C VAL A 27 -1.10 -6.35 -0.23
N ASP A 28 0.14 -6.84 -0.17
CA ASP A 28 0.96 -6.82 1.04
C ASP A 28 1.44 -5.40 1.38
N ALA A 29 1.88 -4.63 0.38
CA ALA A 29 2.28 -3.24 0.56
C ALA A 29 1.14 -2.34 1.07
N LEU A 30 -0.10 -2.64 0.67
CA LEU A 30 -1.30 -1.92 1.10
C LEU A 30 -2.03 -2.58 2.29
N ARG A 31 -1.37 -3.53 2.97
CA ARG A 31 -1.90 -4.24 4.14
C ARG A 31 -3.32 -4.75 3.93
N ASN A 32 -3.53 -5.54 2.87
CA ASN A 32 -4.82 -6.11 2.49
C ASN A 32 -5.92 -5.06 2.24
N GLY A 33 -5.53 -3.87 1.77
CA GLY A 33 -6.45 -2.78 1.44
C GLY A 33 -6.84 -1.89 2.62
N THR A 34 -6.24 -2.09 3.80
CA THR A 34 -6.46 -1.20 4.94
C THR A 34 -5.73 0.14 4.78
N TRP A 35 -4.63 0.16 4.01
CA TRP A 35 -3.81 1.35 3.78
C TRP A 35 -4.01 1.97 2.39
N GLY A 36 -4.83 1.38 1.54
CA GLY A 36 -5.09 1.87 0.19
C GLY A 36 -6.20 1.11 -0.50
N THR A 37 -6.75 1.65 -1.57
CA THR A 37 -7.85 1.02 -2.30
C THR A 37 -7.31 -0.04 -3.26
N LEU A 38 -7.81 -1.27 -3.14
CA LEU A 38 -7.45 -2.36 -4.04
C LEU A 38 -8.45 -2.48 -5.19
N VAL A 39 -7.94 -2.59 -6.42
CA VAL A 39 -8.75 -2.75 -7.63
C VAL A 39 -8.29 -3.93 -8.47
N THR A 40 -9.22 -4.58 -9.17
CA THR A 40 -8.89 -5.65 -10.13
C THR A 40 -8.19 -5.06 -11.35
N PRO A 41 -6.96 -5.51 -11.69
CA PRO A 41 -6.27 -5.05 -12.90
C PRO A 41 -7.13 -5.27 -14.15
N GLY A 42 -7.15 -4.27 -15.05
CA GLY A 42 -7.96 -4.30 -16.27
C GLY A 42 -9.44 -3.99 -16.07
N ASN A 43 -9.95 -3.91 -14.83
CA ASN A 43 -11.30 -3.42 -14.57
C ASN A 43 -11.32 -1.88 -14.58
N VAL A 44 -11.46 -1.30 -15.77
CA VAL A 44 -11.50 0.15 -15.97
C VAL A 44 -12.59 0.82 -15.13
N SER A 45 -13.78 0.22 -15.04
CA SER A 45 -14.88 0.76 -14.23
C SER A 45 -14.52 0.80 -12.74
N GLY A 46 -13.89 -0.26 -12.23
CA GLY A 46 -13.40 -0.32 -10.84
C GLY A 46 -12.34 0.73 -10.55
N ILE A 47 -11.40 0.95 -11.47
CA ILE A 47 -10.37 1.99 -11.35
C ILE A 47 -11.01 3.38 -11.29
N VAL A 48 -11.95 3.67 -12.20
CA VAL A 48 -12.68 4.95 -12.21
C VAL A 48 -13.46 5.16 -10.90
N GLY A 49 -14.11 4.12 -10.39
CA GLY A 49 -14.78 4.17 -9.09
C GLY A 49 -13.81 4.51 -7.95
N ALA A 50 -12.68 3.81 -7.87
CA ALA A 50 -11.66 4.05 -6.84
C ALA A 50 -11.10 5.48 -6.89
N ILE A 51 -10.84 6.01 -8.08
CA ILE A 51 -10.37 7.40 -8.24
C ILE A 51 -11.41 8.39 -7.71
N LYS A 52 -12.69 8.17 -7.98
CA LYS A 52 -13.77 9.03 -7.47
C LYS A 52 -13.86 8.99 -5.94
N GLU A 53 -13.79 7.80 -5.35
CA GLU A 53 -13.82 7.66 -3.89
C GLU A 53 -12.63 8.35 -3.23
N VAL A 54 -11.42 8.18 -3.77
CA VAL A 54 -10.22 8.87 -3.28
C VAL A 54 -10.35 10.39 -3.42
N PHE A 55 -10.82 10.88 -4.58
CA PHE A 55 -10.98 12.31 -4.81
C PHE A 55 -12.02 12.95 -3.88
N ASN A 56 -13.06 12.22 -3.51
CA ASN A 56 -14.09 12.65 -2.58
C ASN A 56 -13.71 12.47 -1.09
N GLY A 57 -12.53 11.90 -0.80
CA GLY A 57 -12.10 11.64 0.57
C GLY A 57 -12.78 10.43 1.25
N ASN A 58 -13.42 9.57 0.47
CA ASN A 58 -14.09 8.34 0.95
C ASN A 58 -13.17 7.11 0.93
N GLY A 59 -11.94 7.26 0.45
CA GLY A 59 -10.94 6.18 0.48
C GLY A 59 -10.41 5.89 1.89
N PRO A 60 -9.51 4.90 2.02
CA PRO A 60 -8.75 4.70 3.24
C PRO A 60 -8.08 6.01 3.68
N GLY A 61 -8.16 6.29 4.99
CA GLY A 61 -7.58 7.50 5.56
C GLY A 61 -6.06 7.59 5.33
N LEU A 62 -5.51 8.78 5.50
CA LEU A 62 -4.07 8.98 5.42
C LEU A 62 -3.37 8.17 6.50
N ILE A 63 -2.30 7.48 6.12
CA ILE A 63 -1.50 6.67 7.03
C ILE A 63 -0.41 7.55 7.64
N PRO A 64 -0.28 7.61 8.97
CA PRO A 64 0.80 8.35 9.60
C PRO A 64 2.17 7.83 9.17
N ARG A 65 3.11 8.74 8.93
CA ARG A 65 4.46 8.41 8.46
C ARG A 65 5.17 7.43 9.41
N GLU A 66 5.02 7.64 10.70
CA GLU A 66 5.55 6.80 11.76
C GLU A 66 5.03 5.36 11.68
N GLU A 67 3.78 5.16 11.25
CA GLU A 67 3.20 3.84 11.06
C GLU A 67 3.81 3.14 9.84
N VAL A 68 4.03 3.88 8.75
CA VAL A 68 4.72 3.38 7.55
C VAL A 68 6.15 2.93 7.89
N ILE A 69 6.91 3.77 8.61
CA ILE A 69 8.28 3.44 9.07
C ILE A 69 8.25 2.24 10.02
N ALA A 70 7.29 2.18 10.95
CA ALA A 70 7.20 1.10 11.92
C ALA A 70 6.89 -0.27 11.30
N ASN A 71 6.41 -0.33 10.05
CA ASN A 71 6.11 -1.58 9.33
C ASN A 71 7.12 -1.91 8.22
N PHE A 72 7.59 -0.89 7.49
CA PHE A 72 8.41 -1.05 6.29
C PHE A 72 9.78 -0.33 6.36
N GLY A 73 10.10 0.31 7.48
CA GLY A 73 11.40 0.96 7.70
C GLY A 73 12.55 -0.04 7.77
N PHE A 74 13.77 0.48 7.59
CA PHE A 74 14.99 -0.33 7.53
C PHE A 74 15.22 -1.16 8.80
N ASP A 75 14.95 -0.60 9.98
CA ASP A 75 15.06 -1.31 11.26
C ASP A 75 14.17 -2.56 11.31
N GLN A 76 12.97 -2.50 10.71
CA GLN A 76 12.05 -3.63 10.66
C GLN A 76 12.51 -4.70 9.68
N TYR A 77 13.08 -4.27 8.55
CA TYR A 77 13.75 -5.19 7.63
C TYR A 77 14.88 -5.95 8.34
N GLN A 78 15.76 -5.25 9.08
CA GLN A 78 16.85 -5.88 9.82
C GLN A 78 16.34 -6.88 10.87
N LYS A 79 15.30 -6.51 11.64
CA LYS A 79 14.68 -7.41 12.63
C LYS A 79 14.12 -8.68 11.98
N LYS A 80 13.35 -8.53 10.90
CA LYS A 80 12.79 -9.67 10.15
C LYS A 80 13.90 -10.56 9.60
N LEU A 81 14.94 -9.98 9.01
CA LEU A 81 16.06 -10.74 8.48
C LEU A 81 16.79 -11.52 9.58
N GLN A 82 17.05 -10.91 10.74
CA GLN A 82 17.66 -11.60 11.88
C GLN A 82 16.82 -12.77 12.37
N GLN A 83 15.48 -12.65 12.38
CA GLN A 83 14.59 -13.75 12.77
C GLN A 83 14.65 -14.96 11.84
N PHE A 84 14.98 -14.76 10.56
CA PHE A 84 15.10 -15.86 9.59
C PHE A 84 16.50 -16.47 9.54
N LEU A 85 17.51 -15.77 10.06
CA LEU A 85 18.90 -16.22 10.08
C LEU A 85 19.31 -16.90 11.39
N ASN A 86 18.47 -16.81 12.43
CA ASN A 86 18.64 -17.46 13.73
C ASN A 86 17.63 -18.62 13.88
#